data_AF-A0A401G340-F1
#
_entry.id   AF-A0A401G340-F1
#
_cell.length_a   1.000
_cell.length_b   1.000
_cell.length_c   1.000
_cell.angle_alpha   90.00
_cell.angle_beta   90.00
_cell.angle_gamma   90.00
#
_symmetry.space_group_name_H-M   'P 1'
#
loop_
_entity.id
_entity.type
_entity.pdbx_description
1 polymer ?
#
loop_
_entity_poly.entity_id
_entity_poly.type
_entity_poly.pdbx_seq_one_letter_code
_entity_poly.pdbx_strand_id
1 'polypeptide(L)'
;MLDMRPGRENFLWYTDSPFYLAKPNFIVKSHNSLKKISSVDDVKGYVVGQFNHAANSEFIMNNQAHFRFDRLAAGTTLFEQQLRKLIIGRLDAIHTLDEYTLLYEAKRLKIESQVKILLLPDSPFPFYSAFCKNNKGEILVKKFNAAFHEAGFEPEDYKKLIHYEFEMLSRQQHK
;
A
#
# COMPACT_ATOMS: atom_id res chain seq x y z
N MET A 1 -2.67 -10.77 -1.73
CA MET A 1 -2.50 -9.56 -2.56
C MET A 1 -1.05 -9.49 -2.97
N LEU A 2 -0.76 -9.67 -4.24
CA LEU A 2 0.59 -9.58 -4.75
C LEU A 2 0.60 -8.79 -6.04
N ASP A 3 1.58 -7.92 -6.16
CA ASP A 3 2.03 -7.41 -7.44
C ASP A 3 2.62 -8.57 -8.27
N MET A 4 2.22 -8.62 -9.54
CA MET A 4 2.76 -9.56 -10.52
C MET A 4 4.17 -9.09 -10.89
N ARG A 5 5.19 -9.77 -10.35
CA ARG A 5 6.60 -9.45 -10.60
C ARG A 5 7.28 -10.59 -11.33
N PRO A 6 8.25 -10.29 -12.22
CA PRO A 6 9.08 -11.31 -12.84
C PRO A 6 9.67 -12.28 -11.81
N GLY A 7 9.59 -13.58 -12.11
CA GLY A 7 10.00 -14.67 -11.25
C GLY A 7 8.91 -15.21 -10.32
N ARG A 8 7.84 -14.46 -10.01
CA ARG A 8 6.74 -14.95 -9.17
C ARG A 8 5.76 -15.84 -9.93
N GLU A 9 5.59 -15.59 -11.21
CA GLU A 9 4.82 -16.43 -12.14
C GLU A 9 5.36 -17.87 -12.23
N ASN A 10 6.60 -18.10 -11.81
CA ASN A 10 7.19 -19.44 -11.75
C ASN A 10 6.59 -20.32 -10.65
N PHE A 11 6.04 -19.72 -9.59
CA PHE A 11 5.49 -20.45 -8.44
C PHE A 11 4.10 -19.99 -7.99
N LEU A 12 3.50 -19.02 -8.69
CA LEU A 12 2.13 -18.57 -8.47
C LEU A 12 1.30 -18.58 -9.76
N TRP A 13 0.02 -18.90 -9.61
CA TRP A 13 -1.04 -18.58 -10.57
C TRP A 13 -1.66 -17.24 -10.19
N TYR A 14 -1.82 -16.34 -11.16
CA TYR A 14 -2.47 -15.04 -10.99
C TYR A 14 -3.85 -15.05 -11.63
N THR A 15 -4.78 -14.29 -11.06
CA THR A 15 -6.08 -14.02 -11.70
C THR A 15 -5.89 -13.22 -12.98
N ASP A 16 -6.83 -13.33 -13.92
CA ASP A 16 -6.78 -12.59 -15.19
C ASP A 16 -7.07 -11.10 -15.00
N SER A 17 -7.93 -10.77 -14.04
CA SER A 17 -8.31 -9.40 -13.70
C SER A 17 -7.69 -8.97 -12.37
N PRO A 18 -7.19 -7.72 -12.26
CA PRO A 18 -6.79 -7.15 -10.99
C PRO A 18 -8.04 -6.79 -10.19
N PHE A 19 -7.96 -6.90 -8.86
CA PHE A 19 -9.06 -6.47 -7.98
C PHE A 19 -8.88 -5.02 -7.51
N TYR A 20 -7.71 -4.42 -7.71
CA TYR A 20 -7.43 -3.06 -7.30
C TYR A 20 -6.26 -2.47 -8.09
N LEU A 21 -6.35 -1.17 -8.42
CA LEU A 21 -5.28 -0.38 -8.99
C LEU A 21 -4.73 0.54 -7.90
N ALA A 22 -3.66 0.10 -7.26
CA ALA A 22 -3.07 0.79 -6.12
C ALA A 22 -2.08 1.86 -6.59
N LYS A 23 -1.99 2.97 -5.85
CA LYS A 23 -1.11 4.08 -6.20
C LYS A 23 -0.02 4.29 -5.14
N PRO A 24 1.26 4.19 -5.54
CA PRO A 24 2.37 4.43 -4.64
C PRO A 24 2.30 5.82 -4.03
N ASN A 25 2.68 5.93 -2.77
CA ASN A 25 2.56 7.16 -2.04
C ASN A 25 3.57 7.27 -0.89
N PHE A 26 3.68 8.49 -0.38
CA PHE A 26 4.23 8.77 0.92
C PHE A 26 3.12 9.14 1.90
N ILE A 27 3.13 8.50 3.05
CA ILE A 27 2.43 9.01 4.24
C ILE A 27 3.39 9.95 4.96
N VAL A 28 2.98 11.21 5.10
CA VAL A 28 3.75 12.28 5.74
C VAL A 28 2.94 12.89 6.88
N LYS A 29 3.57 13.71 7.72
CA LYS A 29 2.84 14.48 8.74
C LYS A 29 1.88 15.48 8.07
N SER A 30 0.72 15.74 8.69
CA SER A 30 -0.34 16.58 8.11
C SER A 30 0.13 18.02 7.83
N HIS A 31 1.01 18.56 8.65
CA HIS A 31 1.64 19.89 8.49
C HIS A 31 2.80 19.95 7.49
N ASN A 32 3.15 18.86 6.80
CA ASN A 32 4.10 18.91 5.69
C ASN A 32 3.60 19.93 4.64
N SER A 33 4.45 20.83 4.16
CA SER A 33 4.04 21.93 3.29
C SER A 33 3.70 21.51 1.86
N LEU A 34 4.16 20.33 1.42
CA LEU A 34 3.89 19.82 0.08
C LEU A 34 2.41 19.49 -0.11
N LYS A 35 1.88 19.90 -1.25
CA LYS A 35 0.53 19.51 -1.71
C LYS A 35 0.57 18.33 -2.68
N LYS A 36 1.69 18.15 -3.38
CA LYS A 36 1.93 17.12 -4.39
C LYS A 36 3.45 16.90 -4.49
N ILE A 37 3.83 15.68 -4.89
CA ILE A 37 5.19 15.34 -5.31
C ILE A 37 5.17 15.25 -6.83
N SER A 38 5.99 16.05 -7.49
CA SER A 38 6.11 16.09 -8.95
C SER A 38 7.48 15.60 -9.41
N SER A 39 8.52 15.73 -8.57
CA SER A 39 9.85 15.20 -8.83
C SER A 39 10.53 14.73 -7.53
N VAL A 40 11.70 14.09 -7.67
CA VAL A 40 12.54 13.71 -6.51
C VAL A 40 13.02 14.93 -5.72
N ASP A 41 13.20 16.09 -6.36
CA ASP A 41 13.71 17.29 -5.69
C ASP A 41 12.77 17.79 -4.58
N ASP A 42 11.46 17.57 -4.72
CA ASP A 42 10.46 17.91 -3.69
C ASP A 42 10.72 17.17 -2.37
N VAL A 43 11.33 15.99 -2.44
CA VAL A 43 11.46 15.03 -1.34
C VAL A 43 12.91 14.58 -1.12
N LYS A 44 13.87 15.27 -1.73
CA LYS A 44 15.29 14.94 -1.66
C LYS A 44 15.80 15.07 -0.23
N GLY A 45 16.53 14.05 0.23
CA GLY A 45 17.06 13.98 1.59
C GLY A 45 16.08 13.46 2.63
N TYR A 46 14.83 13.12 2.25
CA TYR A 46 13.86 12.55 3.17
C TYR A 46 14.39 11.27 3.83
N VAL A 47 14.07 11.13 5.11
CA VAL A 47 14.18 9.89 5.87
C VAL A 47 12.90 9.10 5.65
N VAL A 48 12.99 8.04 4.85
CA VAL A 48 11.84 7.26 4.39
C VAL A 48 11.75 5.95 5.16
N GLY A 49 10.63 5.75 5.87
CA GLY A 49 10.28 4.48 6.47
C GLY A 49 9.94 3.45 5.39
N GLN A 50 10.53 2.25 5.48
CA GLN A 50 10.30 1.15 4.55
C GLN A 50 10.16 -0.18 5.32
N PHE A 51 9.39 -1.11 4.77
CA PHE A 51 9.24 -2.46 5.32
C PHE A 51 10.20 -3.43 4.62
N ASN A 52 10.91 -4.26 5.38
CA ASN A 52 11.81 -5.25 4.80
C ASN A 52 11.08 -6.18 3.83
N HIS A 53 11.69 -6.41 2.66
CA HIS A 53 11.16 -7.23 1.56
C HIS A 53 9.85 -6.73 0.91
N ALA A 54 9.34 -5.56 1.29
CA ALA A 54 8.25 -4.93 0.55
C ALA A 54 8.71 -4.53 -0.86
N ALA A 55 7.77 -4.51 -1.81
CA ALA A 55 8.05 -3.93 -3.11
C ALA A 55 8.22 -2.41 -2.99
N ASN A 56 8.99 -1.87 -3.92
CA ASN A 56 9.17 -0.44 -4.11
C ASN A 56 8.54 -0.03 -5.43
N SER A 57 8.08 1.22 -5.48
CA SER A 57 7.63 1.79 -6.75
C SER A 57 8.82 2.21 -7.59
N GLU A 58 8.58 2.44 -8.88
CA GLU A 58 9.62 2.87 -9.82
C GLU A 58 10.26 4.19 -9.38
N PHE A 59 9.46 5.16 -8.92
CA PHE A 59 9.97 6.41 -8.35
C PHE A 59 11.00 6.16 -7.24
N ILE A 60 10.73 5.24 -6.31
CA ILE A 60 11.67 4.91 -5.22
C ILE A 60 12.91 4.19 -5.74
N MET A 61 12.74 3.22 -6.63
CA MET A 61 13.85 2.46 -7.20
C MET A 61 14.81 3.35 -7.98
N ASN A 62 14.29 4.23 -8.82
CA ASN A 62 15.07 5.11 -9.68
C ASN A 62 15.75 6.25 -8.91
N ASN A 63 15.25 6.60 -7.72
CA ASN A 63 15.73 7.73 -6.93
C ASN A 63 16.31 7.31 -5.57
N GLN A 64 16.65 6.03 -5.39
CA GLN A 64 17.07 5.49 -4.10
C GLN A 64 18.23 6.27 -3.46
N ALA A 65 19.18 6.76 -4.25
CA ALA A 65 20.32 7.54 -3.78
C ALA A 65 19.96 8.89 -3.14
N HIS A 66 18.73 9.38 -3.34
CA HIS A 66 18.25 10.65 -2.79
C HIS A 66 17.55 10.51 -1.44
N PHE A 67 17.42 9.29 -0.92
CA PHE A 67 16.70 9.00 0.32
C PHE A 67 17.59 8.32 1.35
N ARG A 68 17.28 8.53 2.63
CA ARG A 68 17.79 7.69 3.72
C ARG A 68 16.68 6.75 4.19
N PHE A 69 16.90 5.45 4.09
CA PHE A 69 15.87 4.46 4.47
C PHE A 69 16.00 4.02 5.92
N ASP A 70 14.92 4.12 6.68
CA ASP A 70 14.73 3.44 7.97
C ASP A 70 13.88 2.18 7.73
N ARG A 71 14.58 1.04 7.69
CA ARG A 71 13.98 -0.25 7.37
C ARG A 71 13.59 -0.99 8.64
N LEU A 72 12.32 -1.37 8.73
CA LEU A 72 11.83 -2.23 9.80
C LEU A 72 11.72 -3.69 9.32
N ALA A 73 12.15 -4.60 10.18
CA ALA A 73 11.88 -6.02 10.01
C ALA A 73 10.37 -6.31 10.11
N ALA A 74 9.95 -7.41 9.48
CA ALA A 74 8.57 -7.88 9.58
C ALA A 74 8.21 -8.21 11.04
N GLY A 75 6.99 -7.87 11.45
CA GLY A 75 6.48 -8.08 12.80
C GLY A 75 5.06 -7.55 12.97
N THR A 76 4.40 -7.89 14.07
CA THR A 76 2.97 -7.59 14.26
C THR A 76 2.65 -6.10 14.46
N THR A 77 3.66 -5.29 14.79
CA THR A 77 3.49 -3.85 15.08
C THR A 77 4.17 -2.95 14.04
N LEU A 78 4.49 -3.47 12.85
CA LEU A 78 5.31 -2.76 11.87
C LEU A 78 4.71 -1.40 11.44
N PHE A 79 3.40 -1.34 11.21
CA PHE A 79 2.72 -0.11 10.78
C PHE A 79 2.67 0.92 11.91
N GLU A 80 2.30 0.48 13.10
CA GLU A 80 2.25 1.32 14.30
C GLU A 80 3.62 1.91 14.64
N GLN A 81 4.70 1.14 14.52
CA GLN A 81 6.05 1.64 14.74
C GLN A 81 6.44 2.70 13.73
N GLN A 82 6.18 2.51 12.42
CA GLN A 82 6.49 3.55 11.43
C GLN A 82 5.67 4.81 11.66
N LEU A 83 4.38 4.68 11.94
CA LEU A 83 3.51 5.83 12.23
C LEU A 83 4.02 6.60 13.46
N ARG A 84 4.35 5.91 14.56
CA ARG A 84 4.93 6.56 15.74
C ARG A 84 6.24 7.27 15.41
N LYS A 85 7.14 6.65 14.66
CA LYS A 85 8.41 7.26 14.21
C LYS A 85 8.16 8.51 13.36
N LEU A 86 7.19 8.47 12.46
CA LEU A 86 6.77 9.64 11.66
C LEU A 86 6.26 10.76 12.56
N ILE A 87 5.35 10.47 13.50
CA ILE A 87 4.77 11.48 14.41
C ILE A 87 5.85 12.15 15.27
N ILE A 88 6.80 11.40 15.82
CA ILE A 88 7.89 11.96 16.63
C ILE A 88 9.03 12.58 15.80
N GLY A 89 8.90 12.63 14.47
CA GLY A 89 9.87 13.28 13.58
C GLY A 89 11.16 12.49 13.32
N ARG A 90 11.16 11.18 13.55
CA ARG A 90 12.28 10.31 13.12
C ARG A 90 12.23 9.98 11.63
N LEU A 91 11.05 10.06 11.02
CA LEU A 91 10.83 9.90 9.58
C LEU A 91 10.20 11.17 9.02
N ASP A 92 10.50 11.45 7.77
CA ASP A 92 9.83 12.50 6.99
C ASP A 92 8.63 11.93 6.22
N ALA A 93 8.76 10.67 5.79
CA ALA A 93 7.75 9.94 5.04
C ALA A 93 7.79 8.44 5.36
N ILE A 94 6.68 7.75 5.11
CA ILE A 94 6.62 6.29 5.04
C ILE A 94 6.18 5.93 3.62
N HIS A 95 6.95 5.07 2.94
CA HIS A 95 6.60 4.59 1.61
C HIS A 95 5.63 3.42 1.69
N THR A 96 4.54 3.51 0.93
CA THR A 96 3.64 2.38 0.65
C THR A 96 3.27 2.32 -0.81
N LEU A 97 2.74 1.16 -1.20
CA LEU A 97 2.25 0.91 -2.54
C LEU A 97 0.74 1.17 -2.64
N ASP A 98 -0.01 1.02 -1.55
CA ASP A 98 -1.43 1.35 -1.48
C ASP A 98 -1.71 2.56 -0.59
N GLU A 99 -2.80 3.26 -0.88
CA GLU A 99 -3.20 4.50 -0.22
C GLU A 99 -3.88 4.28 1.14
N TYR A 100 -4.28 3.05 1.46
CA TYR A 100 -5.29 2.81 2.51
C TYR A 100 -4.72 2.20 3.78
N THR A 101 -3.73 1.30 3.69
CA THR A 101 -3.24 0.49 4.83
C THR A 101 -2.79 1.37 5.99
N LEU A 102 -1.90 2.34 5.73
CA LEU A 102 -1.40 3.21 6.79
C LEU A 102 -2.41 4.26 7.26
N LEU A 103 -3.35 4.68 6.41
CA LEU A 103 -4.43 5.57 6.83
C LEU A 103 -5.42 4.85 7.75
N TYR A 104 -5.70 3.58 7.47
CA TYR A 104 -6.54 2.74 8.32
C TYR A 104 -5.87 2.54 9.69
N GLU A 105 -4.57 2.21 9.69
CA GLU A 105 -3.81 2.07 10.93
C GLU A 105 -3.71 3.38 11.72
N ALA A 106 -3.50 4.51 11.03
CA ALA A 106 -3.52 5.83 11.68
C ALA A 106 -4.88 6.11 12.33
N LYS A 107 -5.99 5.76 11.66
CA LYS A 107 -7.34 5.90 12.22
C LYS A 107 -7.56 4.97 13.41
N ARG A 108 -7.12 3.72 13.33
CA ARG A 108 -7.20 2.75 14.44
C ARG A 108 -6.48 3.27 15.68
N LEU A 109 -5.35 3.94 15.47
CA LEU A 109 -4.53 4.58 16.50
C LEU A 109 -4.99 5.98 16.92
N LYS A 110 -6.07 6.52 16.32
CA LYS A 110 -6.60 7.87 16.57
C LYS A 110 -5.60 9.00 16.27
N ILE A 111 -4.78 8.83 15.24
CA ILE A 111 -3.76 9.79 14.77
C ILE A 111 -3.94 10.18 13.31
N GLU A 112 -5.08 9.87 12.69
CA GLU A 112 -5.38 10.15 11.29
C GLU A 112 -5.29 11.64 10.95
N SER A 113 -5.62 12.53 11.89
CA SER A 113 -5.50 13.99 11.72
C SER A 113 -4.04 14.49 11.70
N GLN A 114 -3.10 13.66 12.12
CA GLN A 114 -1.67 13.99 12.21
C GLN A 114 -0.89 13.57 10.97
N VAL A 115 -1.51 12.84 10.05
CA VAL A 115 -0.89 12.34 8.83
C VAL A 115 -1.68 12.76 7.59
N LYS A 116 -1.04 12.74 6.44
CA LYS A 116 -1.68 12.86 5.13
C LYS A 116 -0.93 12.06 4.09
N ILE A 117 -1.60 11.80 2.97
CA ILE A 117 -1.03 11.11 1.83
C ILE A 117 -0.52 12.09 0.77
N LEU A 118 0.64 11.81 0.21
CA LEU A 118 1.18 12.43 -1.00
C LEU A 118 1.44 11.34 -2.03
N LEU A 119 0.66 11.32 -3.10
CA LEU A 119 0.81 10.34 -4.18
C LEU A 119 2.13 10.57 -4.92
N LEU A 120 2.82 9.49 -5.26
CA LEU A 120 3.99 9.53 -6.13
C LEU A 120 3.56 9.69 -7.59
N PRO A 121 4.44 10.19 -8.47
CA PRO A 121 4.12 10.40 -9.89
C PRO A 121 3.99 9.10 -10.70
N ASP A 122 4.19 7.94 -10.07
CA ASP A 122 4.02 6.63 -10.68
C ASP A 122 2.57 6.41 -11.16
N SER A 123 2.44 5.70 -12.28
CA SER A 123 1.16 5.15 -12.70
C SER A 123 0.63 4.16 -11.65
N PRO A 124 -0.69 4.07 -11.44
CA PRO A 124 -1.26 3.02 -10.60
C PRO A 124 -0.83 1.64 -11.09
N PHE A 125 -0.49 0.75 -10.16
CA PHE A 125 -0.09 -0.61 -10.49
C PHE A 125 -1.20 -1.59 -10.08
N PRO A 126 -1.38 -2.68 -10.84
CA PRO A 126 -2.43 -3.65 -10.57
C PRO A 126 -2.07 -4.60 -9.42
N PHE A 127 -3.03 -4.83 -8.53
CA PHE A 127 -3.00 -5.89 -7.54
C PHE A 127 -3.94 -7.04 -7.90
N TYR A 128 -3.39 -8.24 -7.80
CA TYR A 128 -4.05 -9.48 -8.16
C TYR A 128 -4.20 -10.41 -6.96
N SER A 129 -5.22 -11.25 -7.05
CA SER A 129 -5.29 -12.47 -6.27
C SER A 129 -4.33 -13.48 -6.88
N ALA A 130 -3.66 -14.25 -6.03
CA ALA A 130 -2.67 -15.23 -6.46
C ALA A 130 -2.81 -16.52 -5.67
N PHE A 131 -2.55 -17.64 -6.33
CA PHE A 131 -2.68 -18.99 -5.81
C PHE A 131 -1.38 -19.76 -6.02
N CYS A 132 -1.04 -20.69 -5.13
CA CYS A 132 0.17 -21.51 -5.29
C CYS A 132 0.15 -22.28 -6.61
N LYS A 133 1.29 -22.38 -7.30
CA LYS A 133 1.40 -23.12 -8.58
C LYS A 133 1.46 -24.63 -8.34
N ASN A 134 0.29 -25.21 -8.10
CA ASN A 134 0.03 -26.65 -7.99
C ASN A 134 -1.37 -26.95 -8.55
N ASN A 135 -1.75 -28.24 -8.63
CA ASN A 135 -3.03 -28.67 -9.19
C ASN A 135 -4.24 -28.00 -8.50
N LYS A 136 -4.18 -27.83 -7.17
CA LYS A 136 -5.25 -27.18 -6.42
C LYS A 136 -5.33 -25.69 -6.75
N GLY A 137 -4.20 -25.00 -6.81
CA GLY A 137 -4.16 -23.58 -7.15
C GLY A 137 -4.63 -23.30 -8.57
N GLU A 138 -4.36 -24.18 -9.53
CA GLU A 138 -4.88 -24.07 -10.90
C GLU A 138 -6.42 -24.14 -10.94
N ILE A 139 -7.00 -25.09 -10.19
CA ILE A 139 -8.46 -25.20 -10.08
C ILE A 139 -9.04 -23.95 -9.39
N LEU A 140 -8.37 -23.47 -8.33
CA LEU A 140 -8.83 -22.31 -7.56
C LEU A 140 -8.79 -21.03 -8.38
N VAL A 141 -7.74 -20.77 -9.16
CA VAL A 141 -7.66 -19.55 -9.98
C VAL A 141 -8.75 -19.53 -11.04
N LYS A 142 -9.04 -20.66 -11.69
CA LYS A 142 -10.13 -20.77 -12.68
C LYS A 142 -11.50 -20.51 -12.05
N LYS A 143 -11.76 -21.10 -10.87
CA LYS A 143 -13.00 -20.86 -10.12
C LYS A 143 -13.12 -19.42 -9.64
N PHE A 144 -12.01 -18.84 -9.17
CA PHE A 144 -11.98 -17.44 -8.75
C PHE A 144 -12.32 -16.52 -9.91
N ASN A 145 -11.66 -16.65 -11.07
CA ASN A 145 -11.93 -15.80 -12.23
C ASN A 145 -13.38 -15.91 -12.70
N ALA A 146 -13.94 -17.13 -12.74
CA ALA A 146 -15.35 -17.33 -13.09
C ALA A 146 -16.30 -16.58 -12.13
N ALA A 147 -16.10 -16.73 -10.82
CA ALA A 147 -16.91 -16.05 -9.81
C ALA A 147 -16.70 -14.52 -9.81
N PHE A 148 -15.47 -14.08 -10.05
CA PHE A 148 -15.11 -12.66 -10.09
C PHE A 148 -15.79 -11.96 -11.27
N HIS A 149 -15.82 -12.61 -12.45
CA HIS A 149 -16.55 -12.11 -13.62
C HIS A 149 -18.06 -12.18 -13.43
N GLU A 150 -18.60 -13.26 -12.85
CA GLU A 150 -20.03 -13.38 -12.56
C GLU A 150 -20.52 -12.30 -11.59
N ALA A 151 -19.70 -11.94 -10.60
CA ALA A 151 -19.99 -10.87 -9.65
C ALA A 151 -19.94 -9.47 -10.29
N GLY A 152 -19.35 -9.32 -11.49
CA GLY A 152 -19.12 -8.03 -12.13
C GLY A 152 -18.24 -7.10 -11.28
N PHE A 153 -17.29 -7.68 -10.53
CA PHE A 153 -16.43 -6.91 -9.64
C PHE A 153 -15.42 -6.11 -10.46
N GLU A 154 -15.39 -4.80 -10.26
CA GLU A 154 -14.44 -3.90 -10.89
C GLU A 154 -13.42 -3.37 -9.86
N PRO A 155 -12.21 -2.97 -10.27
CA PRO A 155 -11.21 -2.42 -9.36
C PRO A 155 -11.68 -1.25 -8.48
N GLU A 156 -12.70 -0.51 -8.93
CA GLU A 156 -13.31 0.59 -8.18
C GLU A 156 -14.18 0.11 -7.00
N ASP A 157 -14.74 -1.11 -7.08
CA ASP A 157 -15.54 -1.69 -6.01
C ASP A 157 -14.72 -1.97 -4.76
N TYR A 158 -13.41 -2.23 -4.93
CA TYR A 158 -12.48 -2.33 -3.80
C TYR A 158 -12.50 -1.07 -2.93
N LYS A 159 -12.60 0.13 -3.53
CA LYS A 159 -12.64 1.38 -2.76
C LYS A 159 -13.91 1.50 -1.92
N LYS A 160 -15.03 0.93 -2.40
CA LYS A 160 -16.30 0.87 -1.63
C LYS A 160 -16.13 -0.03 -0.41
N LEU A 161 -15.49 -1.19 -0.58
CA LEU A 161 -15.18 -2.10 0.53
C LEU A 161 -14.28 -1.43 1.57
N ILE A 162 -13.23 -0.73 1.11
CA ILE A 162 -12.35 0.01 2.02
C ILE A 162 -13.12 1.11 2.75
N HIS A 163 -13.97 1.87 2.06
CA HIS A 163 -14.78 2.90 2.72
C HIS A 163 -15.65 2.31 3.84
N TYR A 164 -16.29 1.18 3.58
CA TYR A 164 -17.07 0.45 4.57
C TYR A 164 -16.22 0.03 5.79
N GLU A 165 -14.99 -0.45 5.60
CA GLU A 165 -14.07 -0.78 6.70
C GLU A 165 -13.74 0.45 7.57
N PHE A 166 -13.52 1.62 6.95
CA PHE A 166 -13.28 2.87 7.68
C PHE A 166 -14.52 3.34 8.47
N GLU A 167 -15.72 3.15 7.92
CA GLU A 167 -16.97 3.44 8.65
C GLU A 167 -17.14 2.53 9.86
N MET A 168 -16.91 1.22 9.69
CA MET A 168 -17.00 0.23 10.75
C MET A 168 -16.02 0.53 11.88
N LEU A 169 -14.78 0.91 11.55
CA LEU A 169 -13.79 1.33 12.54
C LEU A 169 -14.26 2.58 13.31
N SER A 170 -14.88 3.54 12.64
CA SER A 170 -15.43 4.74 13.30
C SER A 170 -16.52 4.37 14.32
N ARG A 171 -17.41 3.43 13.96
CA ARG A 171 -18.50 2.98 14.85
C ARG A 171 -17.98 2.26 16.09
N GLN A 172 -16.88 1.52 15.98
CA GLN A 172 -16.25 0.84 17.12
C GLN A 172 -15.59 1.82 18.09
N GLN A 173 -15.13 2.98 17.63
CA GLN A 173 -14.48 3.99 18.47
C GLN A 173 -15.47 4.87 19.25
N HIS A 174 -16.76 4.86 18.88
CA HIS A 174 -17.84 5.59 19.54
C HIS A 174 -18.70 4.72 20.47
N LYS A 175 -18.35 3.44 20.65
CA LYS A 175 -18.90 2.56 21.68
C LYS A 175 -17.97 2.53 22.88
#